data_AF-A0A3A6TUW4-F1
#
_entry.id   AF-A0A3A6TUW4-F1
#
_cell.length_a   1.000
_cell.length_b   1.000
_cell.length_c   1.000
_cell.angle_alpha   90.00
_cell.angle_beta   90.00
_cell.angle_gamma   90.00
#
_symmetry.space_group_name_H-M   'P 1'
#
loop_
_entity.id
_entity.type
_entity.pdbx_description
1 polymer ?
#
loop_
_entity_poly.entity_id
_entity_poly.type
_entity_poly.pdbx_seq_one_letter_code
_entity_poly.pdbx_strand_id
1 'polypeptide(L)' 'MTMKQSAIIASMLKKQQPERLIRITEMTVLLGIHRSTLNRRVKRKQFPKPKVGANNRTLGWPVSVYNKWLKQASD' A
#
# COMPACT_ATOMS: atom_id res chain seq x y z
N MET A 1 13.72 -21.53 28.97
CA MET A 1 12.83 -20.34 28.97
C MET A 1 13.21 -19.47 27.77
N THR A 2 12.81 -19.86 26.56
CA THR A 2 13.39 -19.32 25.30
C THR A 2 12.37 -19.35 24.15
N MET A 3 11.20 -18.74 24.33
CA MET A 3 10.24 -18.55 23.22
C MET A 3 10.13 -17.09 22.74
N LYS A 4 10.59 -16.11 23.51
CA LYS A 4 10.43 -14.68 23.15
C LYS A 4 11.52 -14.16 22.18
N GLN A 5 12.68 -14.80 22.11
CA GLN A 5 13.84 -14.30 21.34
C GLN A 5 13.74 -14.59 19.83
N SER A 6 13.15 -15.72 19.46
CA SER A 6 13.01 -16.17 18.06
C SER A 6 12.00 -15.33 17.25
N ALA A 7 10.94 -14.83 17.88
CA ALA A 7 9.95 -13.96 17.23
C ALA A 7 10.52 -12.58 16.85
N ILE A 8 11.45 -12.05 17.66
CA ILE A 8 12.07 -10.74 17.43
C ILE A 8 12.97 -10.80 16.17
N ILE A 9 13.82 -11.82 16.05
CA ILE A 9 14.69 -12.02 14.88
C ILE A 9 13.84 -12.16 13.60
N ALA A 10 12.77 -12.95 13.64
CA ALA A 10 11.85 -13.10 12.51
C ALA A 10 11.18 -11.78 12.11
N SER A 11 10.80 -10.94 13.09
CA SER A 11 10.23 -9.61 12.81
C SER A 11 11.24 -8.63 12.19
N MET A 12 12.52 -8.70 12.59
CA MET A 12 13.59 -7.86 12.06
C MET A 12 13.97 -8.21 10.61
N LEU A 13 13.96 -9.49 10.27
CA LEU A 13 14.20 -9.95 8.90
C LEU A 13 13.04 -9.59 7.95
N LYS A 14 11.79 -9.60 8.44
CA LYS A 14 10.62 -9.20 7.65
C LYS A 14 10.63 -7.72 7.25
N LYS A 15 11.28 -6.86 8.05
CA LYS A 15 11.39 -5.41 7.82
C LYS A 15 12.35 -5.05 6.68
N GLN A 16 13.27 -5.94 6.31
CA GLN A 16 14.28 -5.70 5.28
C GLN A 16 13.77 -5.94 3.85
N GLN A 17 12.66 -6.65 3.67
CA GLN A 17 12.12 -6.88 2.34
C GLN A 17 11.42 -5.62 1.81
N PRO A 18 11.75 -5.14 0.60
CA PRO A 18 11.09 -3.98 0.03
C PRO A 18 9.59 -4.30 -0.13
N GLU A 19 8.76 -3.49 0.52
CA GLU A 19 7.32 -3.67 0.50
C GLU A 19 6.80 -3.61 -0.94
N ARG A 20 6.03 -4.64 -1.35
CA ARG A 20 5.39 -4.70 -2.66
C ARG A 20 4.51 -3.46 -2.89
N LEU A 21 4.66 -2.85 -4.06
CA LEU A 21 3.81 -1.75 -4.51
C LEU A 21 2.79 -2.24 -5.53
N ILE A 22 1.53 -1.91 -5.30
CA ILE A 22 0.43 -2.04 -6.24
C ILE A 22 0.53 -0.88 -7.23
N ARG A 23 0.84 -1.17 -8.50
CA ARG A 23 0.91 -0.14 -9.54
C ARG A 23 -0.48 0.36 -9.90
N ILE A 24 -0.54 1.51 -10.58
CA ILE A 24 -1.82 2.15 -10.91
C ILE A 24 -2.74 1.26 -11.75
N THR A 25 -2.20 0.47 -12.67
CA THR A 25 -2.97 -0.47 -13.52
C THR A 25 -3.59 -1.59 -12.68
N GLU A 26 -2.82 -2.17 -11.77
CA GLU A 26 -3.31 -3.18 -10.83
C GLU A 26 -4.36 -2.58 -9.88
N MET A 27 -4.12 -1.38 -9.33
CA MET A 27 -5.05 -0.71 -8.43
C MET A 27 -6.41 -0.43 -9.10
N THR A 28 -6.41 -0.05 -10.38
CA THR A 28 -7.66 0.17 -11.12
C THR A 28 -8.45 -1.11 -11.33
N VAL A 29 -7.77 -2.25 -11.52
CA VAL A 29 -8.42 -3.57 -11.60
C VAL A 29 -8.99 -3.97 -10.25
N LEU A 30 -8.21 -3.85 -9.17
CA LEU A 30 -8.65 -4.19 -7.80
C LEU A 30 -9.88 -3.40 -7.35
N LEU A 31 -9.96 -2.12 -7.73
CA LEU A 31 -11.07 -1.24 -7.36
C LEU A 31 -12.22 -1.25 -8.37
N GLY A 32 -12.05 -1.87 -9.54
CA GLY A 32 -13.05 -1.85 -10.62
C GLY A 32 -13.36 -0.45 -11.15
N ILE A 33 -12.39 0.48 -11.12
CA ILE A 33 -12.60 1.88 -11.55
C ILE A 33 -11.56 2.34 -12.57
N HIS A 34 -11.94 3.28 -13.41
CA HIS A 34 -11.00 3.90 -14.35
C HIS A 34 -9.92 4.72 -13.65
N ARG A 35 -8.74 4.82 -14.28
CA ARG A 35 -7.57 5.57 -13.79
C ARG A 35 -7.88 7.03 -13.44
N SER A 36 -8.68 7.70 -14.26
CA SER A 36 -9.09 9.10 -14.01
C SER A 36 -9.92 9.24 -12.73
N THR A 37 -10.78 8.26 -12.44
CA THR A 37 -11.57 8.21 -11.20
C THR A 37 -10.68 7.95 -9.99
N LEU A 38 -9.72 7.03 -10.08
CA LEU A 38 -8.74 6.81 -9.02
C LEU A 38 -7.96 8.11 -8.71
N ASN A 39 -7.41 8.77 -9.73
CA ASN A 39 -6.69 10.02 -9.56
C ASN A 39 -7.56 11.13 -8.93
N ARG A 40 -8.84 11.23 -9.34
CA ARG A 40 -9.79 12.17 -8.75
C ARG A 40 -10.03 11.89 -7.27
N ARG A 41 -10.24 10.62 -6.90
CA ARG A 41 -10.41 10.21 -5.49
C ARG A 41 -9.18 10.52 -4.64
N VAL A 42 -7.99 10.28 -5.17
CA VAL A 42 -6.72 10.64 -4.50
C VAL A 42 -6.61 12.15 -4.28
N LYS A 43 -6.89 12.96 -5.30
CA LYS A 43 -6.89 14.44 -5.19
C LYS A 43 -7.91 14.94 -4.17
N ARG A 44 -9.09 14.31 -4.12
CA ARG A 44 -10.17 14.61 -3.17
C ARG A 44 -9.95 14.03 -1.77
N LYS A 45 -8.79 13.41 -1.50
CA LYS A 45 -8.46 12.75 -0.22
C LYS A 45 -9.44 11.62 0.17
N GLN A 46 -10.17 11.07 -0.81
CA GLN A 46 -11.09 9.93 -0.64
C GLN A 46 -10.39 8.57 -0.83
N PHE A 47 -9.13 8.59 -1.27
CA PHE A 47 -8.29 7.41 -1.41
C PHE A 47 -6.85 7.75 -1.00
N PRO A 48 -6.08 6.79 -0.45
CA PRO A 48 -4.70 7.05 -0.03
C PRO A 48 -3.83 7.63 -1.14
N LYS A 49 -2.84 8.43 -0.79
CA LYS A 49 -1.84 8.92 -1.75
C LYS A 49 -0.85 7.80 -2.12
N PRO A 50 -0.40 7.71 -3.39
CA PRO A 50 0.63 6.76 -3.77
C PRO A 50 2.00 7.19 -3.23
N LYS A 51 2.94 6.25 -3.21
CA LYS A 51 4.37 6.57 -3.18
C LYS A 51 4.79 7.16 -4.53
N VAL A 52 5.54 8.24 -4.47
CA VAL A 52 6.13 8.93 -5.63
C VAL A 52 7.64 8.75 -5.61
N GLY A 53 8.24 8.55 -6.78
CA GLY A 53 9.69 8.47 -6.94
C GLY A 53 10.34 9.85 -7.04
N ALA A 54 11.67 9.88 -7.10
CA ALA A 54 12.47 11.10 -7.18
C ALA A 54 12.15 12.00 -8.40
N ASN A 55 11.53 11.44 -9.45
CA ASN A 55 11.12 12.15 -10.66
C ASN A 55 9.63 12.55 -10.68
N ASN A 56 8.97 12.62 -9.52
CA ASN A 56 7.53 12.86 -9.38
C ASN A 56 6.62 11.85 -10.11
N ARG A 57 7.16 10.71 -10.56
CA ARG A 57 6.33 9.63 -11.12
C ARG A 57 5.76 8.78 -10.00
N THR A 58 4.47 8.45 -10.13
CA THR A 58 3.78 7.51 -9.26
C THR A 58 4.42 6.12 -9.37
N LEU A 59 4.97 5.62 -8.26
CA LEU A 59 5.49 4.26 -8.18
C LEU A 59 4.37 3.25 -7.89
N GLY A 60 3.39 3.66 -7.06
CA GLY A 60 2.24 2.83 -6.70
C GLY A 60 1.85 2.99 -5.24
N TRP A 61 0.98 2.11 -4.77
CA TRP A 61 0.53 2.07 -3.38
C TRP A 61 1.15 0.89 -2.66
N PRO A 62 1.70 1.06 -1.46
CA PRO A 62 2.11 -0.07 -0.67
C PRO A 62 0.92 -0.97 -0.35
N VAL A 63 1.10 -2.30 -0.43
CA VAL A 63 0.04 -3.27 -0.14
C VAL A 63 -0.53 -3.05 1.28
N SER A 64 0.31 -2.70 2.26
CA SER A 64 -0.17 -2.41 3.62
C SER A 64 -1.13 -1.22 3.67
N VAL A 65 -0.88 -0.18 2.88
CA VAL A 65 -1.72 1.02 2.81
C VAL A 65 -3.08 0.70 2.21
N TYR A 66 -3.10 -0.09 1.13
CA TYR A 66 -4.35 -0.56 0.53
C TYR A 66 -5.16 -1.40 1.51
N ASN A 67 -4.53 -2.37 2.17
CA ASN A 67 -5.20 -3.22 3.17
C ASN A 67 -5.72 -2.41 4.36
N LYS A 68 -4.98 -1.40 4.82
CA LYS A 68 -5.43 -0.50 5.89
C LYS A 68 -6.66 0.30 5.46
N TRP A 69 -6.65 0.83 4.23
CA TRP A 69 -7.80 1.55 3.68
C TRP A 69 -9.03 0.66 3.55
N LEU A 70 -8.88 -0.58 3.07
CA LEU A 70 -9.99 -1.53 3.01
C LEU A 70 -10.65 -1.74 4.38
N LYS A 71 -9.83 -1.93 5.42
CA LYS A 71 -10.34 -2.10 6.79
C LYS A 71 -11.13 -0.88 7.28
N GLN A 72 -10.67 0.32 6.94
CA GLN A 72 -11.36 1.57 7.31
C GLN A 72 -12.64 1.82 6.49
N ALA A 73 -12.78 1.21 5.32
CA ALA A 73 -13.96 1.37 4.46
C ALA A 73 -15.06 0.34 4.77
N SER A 74 -14.75 -0.70 5.56
CA SER A 74 -15.69 -1.74 5.98
C SER A 74 -16.33 -1.50 7.36
N ASP A 75 -15.92 -0.42 8.04
CA ASP A 75 -16.52 0.09 9.28
C ASP A 75 -17.45 1.28 8.97
#